data_AF-A0A7V5R881-F1
#
_entry.id   AF-A0A7V5R881-F1
#
_cell.length_a   1.000
_cell.length_b   1.000
_cell.length_c   1.000
_cell.angle_alpha   90.00
_cell.angle_beta   90.00
_cell.angle_gamma   90.00
#
_symmetry.space_group_name_H-M   'P 1'
#
loop_
_entity.id
_entity.type
_entity.pdbx_description
1 polymer ?
#
loop_
_entity_poly.entity_id
_entity_poly.type
_entity_poly.pdbx_seq_one_letter_code
_entity_poly.pdbx_strand_id
1 'polypeptide(L)'
;QGLIAEPGRNTSGYRQYSTDIVEHLYFIKRAKKLGFSLKEIKELVALRDIPGVSCKEVREQAREKIAGIRRKIADLQKIENDLRALVSRCPGQGPLKKCPIIGPMEIPVPGEEK
;
A
#
# COMPACT_ATOMS: atom_id res chain seq x y z
N GLN A 1 5.44 -3.07 15.47
CA GLN A 1 6.16 -2.84 16.74
C GLN A 1 7.67 -2.91 16.47
N GLY A 2 8.48 -2.08 17.16
CA GLY A 2 9.95 -2.05 17.01
C GLY A 2 10.49 -1.14 15.91
N LEU A 3 9.90 0.06 15.73
CA LEU A 3 10.39 1.08 14.79
C LEU A 3 10.94 2.32 15.49
N ILE A 4 10.76 2.42 16.80
CA ILE A 4 11.18 3.54 17.62
C ILE A 4 11.64 2.93 18.95
N ALA A 5 12.78 3.40 19.46
CA ALA A 5 13.21 3.08 20.82
C ALA A 5 12.13 3.54 21.82
N GLU A 6 12.00 2.85 22.95
CA GLU A 6 11.02 3.28 23.95
C GLU A 6 11.44 4.66 24.49
N PRO A 7 10.61 5.70 24.31
CA PRO A 7 10.97 7.04 24.78
C PRO A 7 11.07 7.05 26.30
N GLY A 8 12.02 7.83 26.82
CA GLY A 8 12.12 8.08 28.25
C GLY A 8 10.79 8.61 28.81
N ARG A 9 10.54 8.40 30.10
CA ARG A 9 9.35 8.93 30.77
C ARG A 9 9.74 10.07 31.70
N ASN A 10 8.95 11.14 31.74
CA ASN A 10 9.11 12.17 32.75
C ASN A 10 8.66 11.68 34.13
N THR A 11 8.92 12.48 35.17
CA THR A 11 8.51 12.22 36.56
C THR A 11 7.00 12.06 36.73
N SER A 12 6.20 12.59 35.80
CA SER A 12 4.73 12.44 35.77
C SER A 12 4.25 11.23 34.94
N GLY A 13 5.16 10.40 34.41
CA GLY A 13 4.84 9.18 33.67
C GLY A 13 4.57 9.34 32.17
N TYR A 14 4.63 10.57 31.63
CA TYR A 14 4.43 10.85 30.19
C TYR A 14 5.69 10.52 29.39
N ARG A 15 5.50 10.04 28.17
CA ARG A 15 6.59 9.79 27.21
C ARG A 15 7.22 11.11 26.77
N GLN A 16 8.53 11.22 26.93
CA GLN A 16 9.34 12.31 26.42
C GLN A 16 10.01 11.90 25.11
N TYR A 17 9.69 12.64 24.06
CA TYR A 17 10.29 12.46 22.74
C TYR A 17 11.34 13.55 22.54
N SER A 18 12.58 13.14 22.29
CA SER A 18 13.63 14.03 21.81
C SER A 18 13.39 14.39 20.34
N THR A 19 14.06 15.44 19.86
CA THR A 19 13.93 15.93 18.47
C THR A 19 14.31 14.86 17.44
N ASP A 20 15.31 14.04 17.73
CA ASP A 20 15.72 12.90 16.90
C ASP A 20 14.62 11.84 16.76
N ILE A 21 13.88 11.53 17.83
CA ILE A 21 12.74 10.60 17.76
C ILE A 21 11.61 11.20 16.92
N VAL A 22 11.40 12.52 17.00
CA VAL A 22 10.40 13.22 16.18
C VAL A 22 10.77 13.15 14.70
N GLU A 23 12.02 13.39 14.33
CA GLU A 23 12.50 13.25 12.94
C GLU A 23 12.34 11.81 12.44
N HIS A 24 12.63 10.83 13.29
CA HIS A 24 12.41 9.42 13.00
C HIS A 24 10.93 9.12 12.72
N LEU A 25 10.02 9.64 13.53
CA LEU A 25 8.58 9.51 13.33
C LEU A 25 8.13 10.12 11.98
N TYR A 26 8.67 11.28 11.61
CA TYR A 26 8.38 11.88 10.30
C TYR A 26 8.84 11.01 9.14
N PHE A 27 10.01 10.39 9.25
CA PHE A 27 10.51 9.44 8.25
C PHE A 27 9.55 8.26 8.07
N ILE A 28 9.17 7.60 9.17
CA ILE A 28 8.23 6.47 9.16
C ILE A 28 6.89 6.88 8.55
N LYS A 29 6.38 8.06 8.93
CA LYS A 29 5.11 8.60 8.40
C LYS A 29 5.19 8.84 6.90
N ARG A 30 6.30 9.39 6.40
CA ARG A 30 6.54 9.61 4.96
C ARG A 30 6.63 8.28 4.21
N ALA A 31 7.38 7.31 4.71
CA ALA A 31 7.51 6.00 4.08
C ALA A 31 6.16 5.25 4.03
N LYS A 32 5.36 5.30 5.10
CA LYS A 32 3.98 4.78 5.07
C LYS A 32 3.12 5.44 3.99
N LYS A 33 3.21 6.77 3.84
CA LYS A 33 2.46 7.50 2.79
C LYS A 33 2.86 7.09 1.37
N LEU A 34 4.12 6.69 1.17
CA LEU A 34 4.62 6.16 -0.10
C LEU A 34 4.21 4.69 -0.33
N GLY A 35 3.45 4.11 0.60
CA GLY A 35 2.94 2.75 0.49
C GLY A 35 3.87 1.69 1.05
N PHE A 36 5.04 2.05 1.62
CA PHE A 36 5.95 1.07 2.20
C PHE A 36 5.28 0.31 3.36
N SER A 37 5.47 -1.01 3.38
CA SER A 37 5.00 -1.88 4.44
C SER A 37 5.80 -1.64 5.72
N LEU A 38 5.26 -2.03 6.88
CA LEU A 38 5.99 -1.92 8.14
C LEU A 38 7.34 -2.68 8.14
N LYS A 39 7.45 -3.75 7.34
CA LYS A 39 8.69 -4.52 7.20
C LYS A 39 9.71 -3.73 6.37
N GLU A 40 9.30 -3.22 5.21
CA GLU A 40 10.15 -2.39 4.33
C GLU A 40 10.63 -1.13 5.07
N ILE A 41 9.76 -0.49 5.88
CA ILE A 41 10.13 0.67 6.68
C ILE A 41 11.21 0.33 7.72
N LYS A 42 11.15 -0.86 8.35
CA LYS A 42 12.19 -1.29 9.30
C LYS A 42 13.53 -1.43 8.61
N GLU A 43 13.55 -1.99 7.41
CA GLU A 43 14.76 -2.14 6.61
C GLU A 43 15.33 -0.77 6.24
N LEU A 44 14.49 0.16 5.77
CA LEU A 44 14.89 1.54 5.48
C LEU A 44 15.43 2.30 6.70
N VAL A 45 14.82 2.10 7.87
CA VAL A 45 15.29 2.69 9.14
C VAL A 45 16.66 2.12 9.51
N ALA A 46 16.84 0.80 9.43
CA ALA A 46 18.10 0.16 9.74
C ALA A 46 19.24 0.67 8.84
N LEU A 47 18.98 0.88 7.55
CA LEU A 47 19.96 1.43 6.61
C LEU A 47 20.36 2.87 6.92
N ARG A 48 19.45 3.68 7.46
CA ARG A 48 19.73 5.08 7.82
C ARG A 48 20.70 5.18 9.01
N ASP A 49 20.62 4.24 9.94
CA ASP A 49 21.40 4.28 11.17
C ASP A 49 22.83 3.72 10.97
N ILE A 50 23.18 3.20 9.77
CA ILE A 50 24.52 2.72 9.43
C ILE A 50 25.33 3.85 8.76
N PRO A 51 26.46 4.29 9.37
CA PRO A 51 27.31 5.30 8.77
C PRO A 51 28.00 4.78 7.50
N GLY A 52 27.99 5.57 6.43
CA GLY A 52 28.70 5.26 5.18
C GLY A 52 27.96 4.35 4.19
N VAL A 53 26.69 3.99 4.45
CA VAL A 53 25.90 3.20 3.51
C VAL A 53 25.56 4.00 2.25
N SER A 54 25.77 3.35 1.10
CA SER A 54 25.40 3.89 -0.21
C SER A 54 23.89 3.87 -0.39
N CYS A 55 23.35 4.91 -1.05
CA CYS A 55 21.93 4.99 -1.40
C CYS A 55 21.45 3.90 -2.38
N LYS A 56 22.33 2.98 -2.81
CA LYS A 56 22.04 1.87 -3.70
C LYS A 56 20.92 0.97 -3.19
N GLU A 57 20.99 0.51 -1.93
CA GLU A 57 19.98 -0.42 -1.37
C GLU A 57 18.61 0.26 -1.24
N VAL A 58 18.60 1.51 -0.77
CA VAL A 58 17.38 2.33 -0.70
C VAL A 58 16.76 2.53 -2.09
N ARG A 59 17.59 2.75 -3.12
CA ARG A 59 17.15 2.90 -4.51
C ARG A 59 16.53 1.62 -5.05
N GLU A 60 17.11 0.45 -4.76
CA GLU A 60 16.54 -0.84 -5.18
C GLU A 60 15.20 -1.11 -4.50
N GLN A 61 15.07 -0.89 -3.19
CA GLN A 61 13.79 -1.02 -2.49
C GLN A 61 12.72 -0.08 -3.07
N ALA A 62 13.09 1.16 -3.41
CA ALA A 62 12.18 2.09 -4.07
C ALA A 62 11.76 1.61 -5.47
N ARG A 63 12.68 1.00 -6.25
CA ARG A 63 12.37 0.41 -7.57
C ARG A 63 11.40 -0.76 -7.46
N GLU A 64 11.64 -1.67 -6.52
CA GLU A 64 10.73 -2.78 -6.24
C GLU A 64 9.35 -2.27 -5.84
N LYS A 65 9.31 -1.19 -5.04
CA LYS A 65 8.05 -0.58 -4.64
C LYS A 65 7.28 -0.01 -5.81
N ILE A 66 7.96 0.70 -6.71
CA ILE A 66 7.36 1.23 -7.95
C ILE A 66 6.81 0.08 -8.79
N ALA A 67 7.56 -1.02 -8.94
CA ALA A 67 7.09 -2.20 -9.69
C ALA A 67 5.85 -2.84 -9.04
N GLY A 68 5.81 -2.95 -7.71
CA GLY A 68 4.63 -3.41 -6.96
C GLY A 68 3.41 -2.53 -7.18
N ILE A 69 3.58 -1.20 -7.11
CA ILE A 69 2.50 -0.23 -7.37
C ILE A 69 1.97 -0.37 -8.79
N ARG A 70 2.85 -0.47 -9.80
CA ARG A 70 2.46 -0.65 -11.20
C ARG A 70 1.64 -1.91 -11.43
N ARG A 71 2.03 -3.04 -10.82
CA ARG A 71 1.25 -4.28 -10.86
C ARG A 71 -0.13 -4.08 -10.26
N LYS A 72 -0.21 -3.45 -9.09
CA LYS A 72 -1.50 -3.20 -8.42
C LYS A 72 -2.41 -2.28 -9.25
N ILE A 73 -1.85 -1.27 -9.92
CA ILE A 73 -2.59 -0.41 -10.84
C ILE A 73 -3.16 -1.24 -11.99
N ALA A 74 -2.35 -2.09 -12.62
CA ALA A 74 -2.82 -2.94 -13.72
C ALA A 74 -3.96 -3.87 -13.28
N ASP A 75 -3.85 -4.49 -12.10
CA ASP A 75 -4.91 -5.34 -11.54
C ASP A 75 -6.20 -4.54 -11.28
N LEU A 76 -6.07 -3.34 -10.68
CA LEU A 76 -7.20 -2.47 -10.39
C LEU A 76 -7.87 -1.96 -11.67
N GLN A 77 -7.09 -1.66 -12.72
CA GLN A 77 -7.62 -1.29 -14.03
C GLN A 77 -8.39 -2.43 -14.69
N LYS A 78 -7.92 -3.69 -14.54
CA LYS A 78 -8.68 -4.85 -15.03
C LYS A 78 -10.03 -4.97 -14.32
N ILE A 79 -10.03 -4.89 -13.00
CA ILE A 79 -11.26 -4.93 -12.19
C ILE A 79 -12.21 -3.77 -12.55
N GLU A 80 -11.66 -2.56 -12.73
CA GLU A 80 -12.43 -1.39 -13.16
C GLU A 80 -13.10 -1.61 -14.53
N ASN A 81 -12.36 -2.17 -15.49
CA ASN A 81 -12.89 -2.48 -16.82
C ASN A 81 -13.99 -3.54 -16.77
N ASP A 82 -13.80 -4.60 -15.98
CA ASP A 82 -14.81 -5.64 -15.78
C ASP A 82 -16.09 -5.05 -15.17
N LEU A 83 -15.95 -4.21 -14.13
CA LEU A 83 -17.08 -3.50 -13.53
C LEU A 83 -17.76 -2.54 -14.51
N ARG A 84 -17.00 -1.80 -15.32
CA ARG A 84 -17.55 -0.91 -16.36
C ARG A 84 -18.37 -1.70 -17.39
N ALA A 85 -17.92 -2.88 -17.79
CA ALA A 85 -18.65 -3.74 -18.71
C ALA A 85 -19.96 -4.26 -18.11
N LEU A 86 -19.99 -4.56 -16.81
CA LEU A 86 -21.22 -4.96 -16.11
C LEU A 86 -22.19 -3.77 -15.99
N VAL A 87 -21.68 -2.58 -15.66
CA VAL A 87 -22.47 -1.36 -15.55
C VAL A 87 -23.08 -0.97 -16.90
N SER A 88 -22.33 -1.05 -18.00
CA SER A 88 -22.85 -0.69 -19.34
C SER A 88 -23.95 -1.63 -19.84
N ARG A 89 -23.95 -2.89 -19.39
CA ARG A 89 -25.00 -3.86 -19.69
C ARG A 89 -26.21 -3.73 -18.76
N CYS A 90 -26.08 -3.02 -17.64
CA CYS A 90 -27.16 -2.85 -16.69
C CYS A 90 -28.14 -1.77 -17.20
N PRO A 91 -29.43 -2.09 -17.39
CA PRO A 91 -30.40 -1.12 -17.86
C PRO A 91 -30.73 -0.02 -16.84
N GLY A 92 -30.25 -0.12 -15.59
CA GLY A 92 -30.50 0.85 -14.52
C GLY A 92 -31.92 0.83 -13.93
N GLN A 93 -32.82 0.05 -14.53
CA GLN A 93 -34.23 -0.08 -14.13
C GLN A 93 -34.74 -1.50 -14.37
N GLY A 94 -35.79 -1.89 -13.65
CA GLY A 94 -36.43 -3.21 -13.76
C GLY A 94 -36.01 -4.20 -12.66
N PRO A 95 -36.44 -5.48 -12.77
CA PRO A 95 -36.25 -6.47 -11.71
C PRO A 95 -34.78 -6.86 -11.52
N LEU A 96 -34.32 -6.94 -10.26
CA LEU A 96 -32.94 -7.32 -9.91
C LEU A 96 -32.47 -8.66 -10.52
N LYS A 97 -33.40 -9.59 -10.76
CA LYS A 97 -33.11 -10.88 -11.41
C LYS A 97 -32.53 -10.74 -12.83
N LYS A 98 -32.76 -9.61 -13.50
CA LYS A 98 -32.23 -9.30 -14.84
C LYS A 98 -31.01 -8.36 -14.81
N CYS A 99 -30.56 -7.98 -13.62
CA CYS A 99 -29.41 -7.10 -13.46
C CYS A 99 -28.12 -7.90 -13.71
N PRO A 100 -27.29 -7.56 -14.69
CA PRO A 100 -26.05 -8.30 -14.97
C PRO A 100 -25.01 -8.18 -13.84
N ILE A 101 -25.18 -7.24 -12.91
CA ILE A 101 -24.30 -7.09 -11.73
C ILE A 101 -24.62 -8.12 -10.63
N ILE A 102 -25.88 -8.54 -10.49
CA ILE A 102 -26.36 -9.42 -9.40
C ILE A 102 -26.88 -10.78 -9.90
N GLY A 103 -27.31 -10.84 -11.16
CA GLY A 103 -27.76 -12.07 -11.81
C GLY A 103 -26.68 -13.16 -11.80
N PRO A 104 -27.03 -14.41 -12.17
CA PRO A 104 -26.09 -15.51 -12.13
C PRO A 104 -24.80 -15.08 -12.84
N MET A 105 -23.69 -15.11 -12.10
CA MET A 105 -22.37 -14.66 -12.54
C MET A 105 -21.87 -15.56 -13.67
N GLU A 106 -22.41 -15.41 -14.87
CA GLU A 106 -21.70 -15.71 -16.10
C GLU A 106 -20.84 -14.48 -16.40
N ILE A 107 -19.85 -14.25 -15.52
CA ILE A 107 -18.74 -13.38 -15.86
C ILE A 107 -17.88 -14.19 -16.83
N PRO A 108 -17.75 -13.80 -18.11
CA PRO A 108 -16.76 -14.42 -18.96
C PRO A 108 -15.39 -14.00 -18.40
N VAL A 109 -14.66 -14.97 -17.86
CA VAL A 109 -13.29 -14.78 -17.38
C VAL A 109 -12.40 -14.38 -18.57
N PRO A 110 -11.74 -13.20 -18.54
CA PRO A 110 -10.79 -12.85 -19.59
C PRO A 110 -9.52 -13.69 -19.39
N GLY A 111 -9.40 -14.77 -20.18
CA GLY A 111 -8.24 -15.68 -20.16
C GLY A 111 -8.45 -17.15 -20.59
N GLU A 112 -9.66 -17.59 -20.96
CA GLU A 112 -9.85 -18.93 -21.57
C GLU A 112 -9.90 -18.83 -23.11
N GLU A 113 -8.72 -18.84 -23.74
CA GLU A 113 -8.58 -19.22 -25.15
C GLU A 113 -8.33 -20.74 -25.24
N LYS A 114 -9.04 -21.39 -26.18
CA LYS A 114 -8.77 -22.77 -26.62
C LYS A 114 -7.42 -22.87 -27.31
#